data_AF-A0A9D1G2S5-F1
#
_entry.id   AF-A0A9D1G2S5-F1
#
_cell.length_a   1.000
_cell.length_b   1.000
_cell.length_c   1.000
_cell.angle_alpha   90.00
_cell.angle_beta   90.00
_cell.angle_gamma   90.00
#
_symmetry.space_group_name_H-M   'P 1'
#
loop_
_entity.id
_entity.type
_entity.pdbx_description
1 polymer ?
#
loop_
_entity_poly.entity_id
_entity_poly.type
_entity_poly.pdbx_seq_one_letter_code
_entity_poly.pdbx_strand_id
1 'polypeptide(L)'
;MVDETGAAMPYTYSTVEELEEATGAVLARTLAIVAGPVRDETGAVVYDANGQPLYEARSLLLSRELLDAIASRGYTHIRFVVKDAALEWPLASMPEDNYVVRLAPLEEEEWNEREIAAIEGLSVLSQGYRAQIVTGENGEETDVTKDVLDLKALLLAEAVSPLTEDAEVNLLLVPLEEQEGTVLSPASRIEATETEPARFEAPLMGSGLFAMIAQ
;
A
#
# COMPACT_ATOMS: atom_id res chain seq x y z
N MET A 1 3.27 -14.06 -10.31
CA MET A 1 2.51 -12.79 -10.20
C MET A 1 2.36 -12.26 -11.60
N VAL A 2 1.16 -11.80 -11.96
CA VAL A 2 0.82 -11.47 -13.36
C VAL A 2 0.09 -10.12 -13.42
N ASP A 3 0.18 -9.41 -14.54
CA ASP A 3 -0.66 -8.23 -14.80
C ASP A 3 -2.13 -8.62 -15.03
N GLU A 4 -2.98 -7.62 -15.30
CA GLU A 4 -4.40 -7.81 -15.63
C GLU A 4 -4.66 -8.70 -16.87
N THR A 5 -3.63 -8.94 -17.68
CA THR A 5 -3.66 -9.82 -18.86
C THR A 5 -3.07 -11.21 -18.60
N GLY A 6 -2.51 -11.46 -17.41
CA GLY A 6 -1.87 -12.73 -17.08
C GLY A 6 -0.38 -12.81 -17.42
N ALA A 7 0.28 -11.71 -17.80
CA ALA A 7 1.72 -11.70 -18.11
C ALA A 7 2.58 -11.48 -16.86
N ALA A 8 3.70 -12.21 -16.75
CA ALA A 8 4.58 -12.14 -15.59
C ALA A 8 5.27 -10.75 -15.50
N MET A 9 4.90 -9.98 -14.48
CA MET A 9 5.47 -8.65 -14.24
C MET A 9 6.67 -8.71 -13.29
N PRO A 10 7.69 -7.83 -13.46
CA PRO A 10 8.88 -7.85 -12.63
C PRO A 10 8.57 -7.29 -11.24
N TYR A 11 8.50 -8.18 -10.26
CA TYR A 11 8.56 -7.82 -8.86
C TYR A 11 9.99 -7.97 -8.36
N THR A 12 10.47 -6.99 -7.60
CA THR A 12 11.70 -7.14 -6.81
C THR A 12 11.30 -7.42 -5.37
N TYR A 13 12.13 -8.19 -4.67
CA TYR A 13 11.94 -8.45 -3.25
C TYR A 13 13.18 -8.07 -2.47
N SER A 14 12.96 -7.56 -1.25
CA SER A 14 14.01 -7.24 -0.30
C SER A 14 13.59 -7.57 1.12
N THR A 15 14.57 -7.68 2.00
CA THR A 15 14.36 -7.85 3.43
C THR A 15 14.54 -6.50 4.11
N VAL A 16 13.55 -6.10 4.90
CA VAL A 16 13.66 -4.98 5.84
C VAL A 16 13.69 -5.59 7.24
N GLU A 17 14.65 -5.17 8.06
CA GLU A 17 14.77 -5.61 9.45
C GLU A 17 14.56 -4.40 10.37
N GLU A 18 13.63 -4.55 11.30
CA GLU A 18 13.52 -3.65 12.44
C GLU A 18 14.46 -4.18 13.52
N LEU A 19 15.37 -3.33 13.97
CA LEU A 19 16.38 -3.67 14.96
C LEU A 19 16.08 -2.97 16.28
N GLU A 20 16.27 -3.70 17.37
CA GLU A 20 16.26 -3.12 18.72
C GLU A 20 17.53 -2.25 18.89
N GLU A 21 17.35 -0.99 19.24
CA GLU A 21 18.44 0.00 19.24
C GLU A 21 19.62 -0.35 20.16
N ALA A 22 19.36 -1.01 21.30
CA ALA A 22 20.36 -1.23 22.34
C ALA A 22 21.25 -2.45 22.06
N THR A 23 20.70 -3.49 21.43
CA THR A 23 21.32 -4.80 21.25
C THR A 23 21.55 -5.15 19.77
N GLY A 24 20.87 -4.47 18.86
CA GLY A 24 20.85 -4.81 17.43
C GLY A 24 20.09 -6.10 17.14
N ALA A 25 19.29 -6.61 18.08
CA ALA A 25 18.46 -7.78 17.86
C ALA A 25 17.35 -7.49 16.86
N VAL A 26 17.08 -8.41 15.94
CA VAL A 26 15.97 -8.28 14.98
C VAL A 26 14.63 -8.43 15.72
N LEU A 27 13.84 -7.36 15.75
CA LEU A 27 12.49 -7.30 16.32
C LEU A 27 11.44 -7.80 15.32
N ALA A 28 11.57 -7.35 14.07
CA ALA A 28 10.69 -7.75 12.99
C ALA A 28 11.47 -7.90 11.70
N ARG A 29 11.01 -8.81 10.85
CA ARG A 29 11.57 -9.00 9.51
C ARG A 29 10.43 -8.93 8.49
N THR A 30 10.49 -7.94 7.63
CA THR A 30 9.47 -7.64 6.62
C THR A 30 9.97 -8.07 5.24
N LEU A 31 9.17 -8.85 4.53
CA LEU A 31 9.40 -9.14 3.12
C LEU A 31 8.76 -8.02 2.30
N ALA A 32 9.57 -7.10 1.78
CA ALA A 32 9.09 -6.07 0.87
C ALA A 32 9.04 -6.62 -0.55
N ILE A 33 7.89 -6.51 -1.19
CA ILE A 33 7.61 -6.93 -2.56
C ILE A 33 7.24 -5.67 -3.33
N VAL A 34 8.11 -5.27 -4.27
CA VAL A 34 7.98 -4.00 -5.00
C VAL A 34 7.54 -4.28 -6.42
N ALA A 35 6.41 -3.71 -6.82
CA ALA A 35 5.93 -3.72 -8.18
C ALA A 35 6.66 -2.67 -9.02
N GLY A 36 7.28 -3.09 -10.12
CA GLY A 36 7.87 -2.17 -11.08
C GLY A 36 6.83 -1.41 -11.94
N PRO A 37 7.28 -0.35 -12.63
CA PRO A 37 6.45 0.36 -13.60
C PRO A 37 6.09 -0.53 -14.79
N VAL A 38 5.09 -0.09 -15.56
CA VAL A 38 4.68 -0.72 -16.81
C VAL A 38 5.85 -0.76 -17.80
N ARG A 39 5.96 -1.87 -18.53
CA ARG A 39 6.96 -2.06 -19.57
C ARG A 39 6.31 -2.37 -20.90
N ASP A 40 6.87 -1.86 -21.98
CA ASP A 40 6.42 -2.17 -23.33
C ASP A 40 6.88 -3.58 -23.78
N GLU A 41 6.52 -3.96 -25.00
CA GLU A 41 6.88 -5.25 -25.60
C GLU A 41 8.40 -5.49 -25.69
N THR A 42 9.21 -4.43 -25.62
CA THR A 42 10.68 -4.49 -25.65
C THR A 42 11.30 -4.58 -24.25
N GLY A 43 10.47 -4.48 -23.21
CA GLY A 43 10.89 -4.42 -21.81
C GLY A 43 11.31 -3.02 -21.35
N ALA A 44 11.14 -1.98 -22.16
CA ALA A 44 11.45 -0.60 -21.78
C ALA A 44 10.34 -0.03 -20.88
N VAL A 45 10.69 0.88 -19.97
CA VAL A 45 9.71 1.52 -19.08
C VAL A 45 8.81 2.44 -19.91
N VAL A 46 7.50 2.31 -19.71
CA VAL A 46 6.50 3.22 -20.26
C VAL A 46 6.43 4.47 -19.37
N TYR A 47 6.33 5.64 -19.99
CA TYR A 47 6.24 6.93 -19.30
C TYR A 47 4.91 7.60 -19.62
N ASP A 48 4.35 8.32 -18.65
CA ASP A 48 3.16 9.14 -18.82
C ASP A 48 3.45 10.45 -19.57
N ALA A 49 2.41 11.28 -19.76
CA ALA A 49 2.53 12.57 -20.44
C ALA A 49 3.45 13.57 -19.72
N ASN A 50 3.71 13.37 -18.43
CA ASN A 50 4.58 14.20 -17.59
C ASN A 50 6.02 13.64 -17.54
N GLY A 51 6.30 12.55 -18.24
CA GLY A 51 7.61 11.89 -18.25
C GLY A 51 7.91 11.10 -16.97
N GLN A 52 6.91 10.79 -16.15
CA GLN A 52 7.05 9.89 -15.01
C GLN A 52 6.82 8.44 -15.46
N PRO A 53 7.50 7.44 -14.84
CA PRO A 53 7.20 6.04 -15.11
C PRO A 53 5.72 5.74 -14.85
N LEU A 54 5.06 5.08 -15.80
CA LEU A 54 3.67 4.69 -15.67
C LEU A 54 3.55 3.51 -14.69
N TYR A 55 2.65 3.66 -13.71
CA TYR A 55 2.23 2.59 -12.81
C TYR A 55 0.74 2.37 -12.97
N GLU A 56 0.30 1.12 -12.86
CA GLU A 56 -1.12 0.74 -12.91
C GLU A 56 -1.45 -0.07 -11.67
N ALA A 57 -2.72 -0.48 -11.55
CA ALA A 57 -3.18 -1.43 -10.56
C ALA A 57 -2.30 -2.69 -10.52
N ARG A 58 -1.98 -3.16 -9.31
CA ARG A 58 -1.23 -4.38 -9.07
C ARG A 58 -1.96 -5.26 -8.08
N SER A 59 -1.91 -6.56 -8.34
CA SER A 59 -2.41 -7.59 -7.44
C SER A 59 -1.27 -8.47 -6.95
N LEU A 60 -1.24 -8.70 -5.64
CA LEU A 60 -0.36 -9.66 -4.99
C LEU A 60 -1.18 -10.85 -4.52
N LEU A 61 -0.92 -12.01 -5.13
CA LEU A 61 -1.59 -13.27 -4.81
C LEU A 61 -0.79 -14.01 -3.75
N LEU A 62 -1.43 -14.31 -2.63
CA LEU A 62 -0.82 -14.93 -1.46
C LEU A 62 -1.55 -16.23 -1.13
N SER A 63 -1.01 -17.33 -1.63
CA SER A 63 -1.49 -18.65 -1.22
C SER A 63 -1.05 -18.98 0.20
N ARG A 64 -1.78 -19.88 0.86
CA ARG A 64 -1.40 -20.40 2.19
C ARG A 64 0.01 -20.97 2.21
N GLU A 65 0.36 -21.75 1.19
CA GLU A 65 1.71 -22.32 1.02
C GLU A 65 2.79 -21.24 0.98
N LEU A 66 2.54 -20.15 0.24
CA LEU A 66 3.50 -19.05 0.16
C LEU A 66 3.64 -18.33 1.52
N LEU A 67 2.53 -18.03 2.19
CA LEU A 67 2.54 -17.38 3.50
C LEU A 67 3.29 -18.24 4.54
N ASP A 68 3.06 -19.56 4.56
CA ASP A 68 3.76 -20.49 5.44
C ASP A 68 5.26 -20.56 5.11
N ALA A 69 5.62 -20.57 3.83
CA ALA A 69 7.01 -20.57 3.39
C ALA A 69 7.74 -19.27 3.73
N ILE A 70 7.04 -18.13 3.74
CA ILE A 70 7.59 -16.84 4.18
C ILE A 70 7.79 -16.86 5.70
N ALA A 71 6.78 -17.27 6.47
CA ALA A 71 6.85 -17.38 7.92
C ALA A 71 7.97 -18.34 8.38
N SER A 72 8.14 -19.48 7.70
CA SER A 72 9.18 -20.46 8.03
C SER A 72 10.61 -19.93 7.84
N ARG A 73 10.78 -18.83 7.09
CA ARG A 73 12.06 -18.13 6.90
C ARG A 73 12.29 -17.02 7.94
N GLY A 74 11.41 -16.90 8.93
CA GLY A 74 11.50 -15.94 10.03
C GLY A 74 10.99 -14.54 9.70
N TYR A 75 10.30 -14.37 8.57
CA TYR A 75 9.57 -13.13 8.30
C TYR A 75 8.33 -13.06 9.20
N THR A 76 8.02 -11.86 9.68
CA THR A 76 6.84 -11.58 10.50
C THR A 76 5.82 -10.72 9.77
N HIS A 77 6.25 -9.97 8.75
CA HIS A 77 5.42 -9.05 7.98
C HIS A 77 5.65 -9.18 6.48
N ILE A 78 4.66 -8.76 5.70
CA ILE A 78 4.78 -8.50 4.26
C ILE A 78 4.52 -7.02 4.03
N ARG A 79 5.29 -6.43 3.11
CA ARG A 79 5.01 -5.11 2.55
C ARG A 79 4.84 -5.22 1.04
N PHE A 80 3.74 -4.70 0.52
CA PHE A 80 3.46 -4.64 -0.91
C PHE A 80 3.55 -3.19 -1.40
N VAL A 81 4.54 -2.90 -2.23
CA VAL A 81 4.87 -1.53 -2.68
C VAL A 81 4.46 -1.35 -4.15
N VAL A 82 3.74 -0.28 -4.44
CA VAL A 82 3.38 0.16 -5.79
C VAL A 82 3.63 1.66 -5.87
N LYS A 83 4.56 2.07 -6.75
CA LYS A 83 5.00 3.47 -6.88
C LYS A 83 5.49 4.01 -5.53
N ASP A 84 4.92 5.10 -5.03
CA ASP A 84 5.28 5.76 -3.77
C ASP A 84 4.45 5.31 -2.55
N ALA A 85 3.48 4.40 -2.75
CA ALA A 85 2.69 3.83 -1.65
C ALA A 85 3.02 2.36 -1.39
N ALA A 86 2.72 1.94 -0.16
CA ALA A 86 2.76 0.53 0.21
C ALA A 86 1.66 0.16 1.21
N LEU A 87 1.29 -1.11 1.19
CA LEU A 87 0.51 -1.76 2.25
C LEU A 87 1.45 -2.65 3.06
N GLU A 88 1.40 -2.58 4.38
CA GLU A 88 2.17 -3.46 5.28
C GLU A 88 1.26 -4.09 6.31
N TRP A 89 1.44 -5.39 6.56
CA TRP A 89 0.66 -6.13 7.55
C TRP A 89 1.46 -7.31 8.15
N PRO A 90 1.14 -7.75 9.37
CA PRO A 90 1.68 -8.97 9.95
C PRO A 90 1.18 -10.22 9.20
N LEU A 91 2.03 -11.23 9.02
CA LEU A 91 1.60 -12.52 8.42
C LEU A 91 0.46 -13.19 9.21
N ALA A 92 0.45 -12.99 10.53
CA ALA A 92 -0.55 -13.56 11.42
C ALA A 92 -1.96 -12.99 11.24
N SER A 93 -2.12 -11.82 10.60
CA SER A 93 -3.43 -11.23 10.33
C SER A 93 -4.12 -11.80 9.09
N MET A 94 -3.46 -12.72 8.38
CA MET A 94 -3.99 -13.43 7.21
C MET A 94 -4.08 -14.95 7.48
N PRO A 95 -5.04 -15.40 8.31
CA PRO A 95 -5.17 -16.81 8.70
C PRO A 95 -5.83 -17.69 7.64
N GLU A 96 -6.59 -17.12 6.70
CA GLU A 96 -7.32 -17.87 5.68
C GLU A 96 -6.41 -18.32 4.53
N ASP A 97 -7.02 -18.98 3.55
CA ASP A 97 -6.37 -19.41 2.34
C ASP A 97 -6.58 -18.39 1.22
N ASN A 98 -5.54 -18.11 0.45
CA ASN A 98 -5.59 -17.36 -0.81
C ASN A 98 -6.12 -15.92 -0.68
N TYR A 99 -5.22 -15.01 -0.31
CA TYR A 99 -5.48 -13.58 -0.37
C TYR A 99 -5.08 -12.99 -1.71
N VAL A 100 -5.84 -11.99 -2.16
CA VAL A 100 -5.46 -11.10 -3.24
C VAL A 100 -5.42 -9.68 -2.69
N VAL A 101 -4.22 -9.13 -2.61
CA VAL A 101 -3.98 -7.75 -2.18
C VAL A 101 -3.88 -6.86 -3.41
N ARG A 102 -4.79 -5.89 -3.54
CA ARG A 102 -4.86 -4.94 -4.65
C ARG A 102 -4.41 -3.58 -4.17
N LEU A 103 -3.51 -2.96 -4.92
CA LEU A 103 -3.08 -1.59 -4.73
C LEU A 103 -2.96 -0.91 -6.09
N ALA A 104 -3.63 0.23 -6.25
CA ALA A 104 -3.65 0.99 -7.50
C ALA A 104 -3.35 2.47 -7.23
N PRO A 105 -2.31 3.06 -7.85
CA PRO A 105 -2.21 4.52 -7.93
C PRO A 105 -3.35 5.04 -8.80
N LEU A 106 -3.92 6.19 -8.45
CA LEU A 106 -5.00 6.85 -9.18
C LEU A 106 -4.67 8.32 -9.38
N GLU A 107 -4.77 8.78 -10.61
CA GLU A 107 -4.79 10.21 -10.91
C GLU A 107 -6.13 10.82 -10.47
N GLU A 108 -6.17 12.13 -10.23
CA GLU A 108 -7.37 12.81 -9.71
C GLU A 108 -8.59 12.64 -10.63
N GLU A 109 -8.36 12.55 -11.95
CA GLU A 109 -9.43 12.34 -12.94
C GLU A 109 -10.04 10.93 -12.89
N GLU A 110 -9.40 9.98 -12.20
CA GLU A 110 -9.88 8.60 -12.03
C GLU A 110 -10.73 8.43 -10.77
N TRP A 111 -10.90 9.49 -9.99
CA TRP A 111 -11.68 9.46 -8.76
C TRP A 111 -13.17 9.54 -9.08
N ASN A 112 -13.99 8.83 -8.29
CA ASN A 112 -15.44 8.91 -8.42
C ASN A 112 -16.01 10.13 -7.69
N GLU A 113 -17.29 10.46 -7.95
CA GLU A 113 -17.95 11.64 -7.38
C GLU A 113 -17.90 11.70 -5.85
N ARG A 114 -17.96 10.54 -5.17
CA ARG A 114 -17.89 10.47 -3.71
C ARG A 114 -16.47 10.74 -3.20
N GLU A 115 -15.47 10.20 -3.86
CA GLU A 115 -14.06 10.45 -3.57
C GLU A 115 -13.71 11.93 -3.77
N ILE A 116 -14.22 12.56 -4.82
CA ILE A 116 -14.06 14.00 -5.07
C ILE A 116 -14.75 14.83 -3.98
N ALA A 117 -16.00 14.48 -3.63
CA ALA A 117 -16.72 15.18 -2.57
C ALA A 117 -16.05 15.05 -1.19
N ALA A 118 -15.40 13.91 -0.92
CA ALA A 118 -14.70 13.65 0.33
C ALA A 118 -13.48 14.54 0.56
N ILE A 119 -12.81 15.01 -0.50
CA ILE A 119 -11.67 15.91 -0.40
C ILE A 119 -12.03 17.40 -0.56
N GLU A 120 -13.31 17.72 -0.79
CA GLU A 120 -13.72 19.10 -1.03
C GLU A 120 -13.39 19.98 0.19
N GLY A 121 -12.56 21.01 -0.03
CA GLY A 121 -12.10 21.92 1.02
C GLY A 121 -10.95 21.39 1.89
N LEU A 122 -10.40 20.20 1.59
CA LEU A 122 -9.21 19.65 2.24
C LEU A 122 -7.95 19.95 1.41
N SER A 123 -6.82 20.10 2.09
CA SER A 123 -5.51 20.20 1.44
C SER A 123 -4.96 18.81 1.17
N VAL A 124 -5.20 18.27 -0.02
CA VAL A 124 -4.62 16.99 -0.45
C VAL A 124 -3.13 17.17 -0.72
N LEU A 125 -2.30 16.31 -0.13
CA LEU A 125 -0.84 16.42 -0.15
C LEU A 125 -0.17 15.39 -1.04
N SER A 126 -0.87 14.31 -1.40
CA SER A 126 -0.33 13.19 -2.18
C SER A 126 -1.28 12.79 -3.30
N GLN A 127 -0.78 11.97 -4.23
CA GLN A 127 -1.64 11.16 -5.09
C GLN A 127 -2.59 10.27 -4.28
N GLY A 128 -3.73 9.90 -4.88
CA GLY A 128 -4.67 8.94 -4.33
C GLY A 128 -4.33 7.49 -4.70
N TYR A 129 -4.60 6.57 -3.79
CA TYR A 129 -4.37 5.14 -3.99
C TYR A 129 -5.61 4.35 -3.61
N ARG A 130 -5.99 3.35 -4.39
CA ARG A 130 -7.08 2.43 -4.05
C ARG A 130 -6.52 1.10 -3.56
N ALA A 131 -6.88 0.73 -2.35
CA ALA A 131 -6.52 -0.54 -1.75
C ALA A 131 -7.73 -1.43 -1.49
N GLN A 132 -7.55 -2.73 -1.70
CA GLN A 132 -8.51 -3.75 -1.33
C GLN A 132 -7.78 -5.07 -1.09
N ILE A 133 -8.16 -5.77 -0.03
CA ILE A 133 -7.71 -7.13 0.27
C ILE A 133 -8.94 -8.02 0.24
N VAL A 134 -8.91 -9.01 -0.65
CA VAL A 134 -9.95 -10.02 -0.73
C VAL A 134 -9.39 -11.39 -0.40
N THR A 135 -10.26 -12.24 0.14
CA THR A 135 -10.08 -13.68 0.29
C THR A 135 -11.17 -14.36 -0.51
N GLY A 136 -10.96 -15.59 -0.95
CA GLY A 136 -11.95 -16.27 -1.76
C GLY A 136 -11.75 -17.77 -1.88
N GLU A 137 -12.87 -18.49 -1.85
CA GLU A 137 -12.93 -19.91 -2.16
C GLU A 137 -13.92 -20.12 -3.31
N ASN A 138 -13.62 -21.06 -4.22
CA ASN A 138 -14.53 -21.43 -5.31
C ASN A 138 -14.94 -20.29 -6.29
N GLY A 139 -14.15 -19.22 -6.39
CA GLY A 139 -14.34 -18.14 -7.36
C GLY A 139 -15.24 -17.00 -6.88
N GLU A 140 -15.67 -17.02 -5.61
CA GLU A 140 -16.29 -15.86 -4.96
C GLU A 140 -15.24 -15.13 -4.10
N GLU A 141 -15.18 -13.81 -4.23
CA GLU A 141 -14.28 -12.95 -3.45
C GLU A 141 -15.06 -12.22 -2.36
N THR A 142 -14.52 -12.22 -1.15
CA THR A 142 -15.00 -11.46 -0.01
C THR A 142 -13.97 -10.40 0.37
N ASP A 143 -14.40 -9.14 0.49
CA ASP A 143 -13.54 -8.06 1.00
C ASP A 143 -13.32 -8.23 2.51
N VAL A 144 -12.05 -8.38 2.88
CA VAL A 144 -11.60 -8.60 4.26
C VAL A 144 -10.62 -7.53 4.70
N THR A 145 -10.51 -6.41 3.97
CA THR A 145 -9.50 -5.37 4.23
C THR A 145 -9.57 -4.83 5.66
N LYS A 146 -10.78 -4.63 6.18
CA LYS A 146 -11.02 -4.17 7.55
C LYS A 146 -10.68 -5.22 8.63
N ASP A 147 -10.63 -6.49 8.25
CA ASP A 147 -10.41 -7.63 9.14
C ASP A 147 -8.92 -7.98 9.26
N VAL A 148 -8.08 -7.42 8.37
CA VAL A 148 -6.61 -7.53 8.46
C VAL A 148 -6.10 -6.64 9.59
N LEU A 149 -5.81 -7.28 10.73
CA LEU A 149 -5.24 -6.63 11.90
C LEU A 149 -3.90 -5.96 11.59
N ASP A 150 -3.70 -4.77 12.16
CA ASP A 150 -2.50 -3.94 12.03
C ASP A 150 -2.09 -3.62 10.57
N LEU A 151 -3.07 -3.59 9.65
CA LEU A 151 -2.85 -3.12 8.29
C LEU A 151 -2.51 -1.63 8.27
N LYS A 152 -1.39 -1.30 7.65
CA LYS A 152 -0.93 0.08 7.47
C LYS A 152 -0.87 0.46 6.00
N ALA A 153 -1.22 1.70 5.71
CA ALA A 153 -0.84 2.39 4.49
C ALA A 153 0.42 3.22 4.75
N LEU A 154 1.38 3.12 3.85
CA LEU A 154 2.65 3.82 3.89
C LEU A 154 2.78 4.68 2.64
N LEU A 155 3.24 5.93 2.76
CA LEU A 155 3.61 6.77 1.62
C LEU A 155 5.02 7.32 1.80
N LEU A 156 5.82 7.32 0.74
CA LEU A 156 7.13 7.97 0.74
C LEU A 156 6.99 9.45 1.06
N ALA A 157 7.84 9.97 1.97
CA ALA A 157 7.74 11.35 2.41
C ALA A 157 8.02 12.35 1.27
N GLU A 158 8.81 11.96 0.26
CA GLU A 158 9.08 12.78 -0.93
C GLU A 158 7.88 12.91 -1.88
N ALA A 159 6.92 12.00 -1.79
CA ALA A 159 5.67 12.04 -2.56
C ALA A 159 4.55 12.83 -1.86
N VAL A 160 4.81 13.26 -0.62
CA VAL A 160 3.89 14.10 0.15
C VAL A 160 4.37 15.55 0.06
N SER A 161 3.47 16.43 -0.36
CA SER A 161 3.73 17.86 -0.50
C SER A 161 4.24 18.47 0.81
N PRO A 162 5.20 19.42 0.77
CA PRO A 162 5.75 20.04 1.97
C PRO A 162 4.68 20.67 2.86
N LEU A 163 4.82 20.45 4.16
CA LEU A 163 3.89 20.93 5.18
C LEU A 163 4.33 22.28 5.74
N THR A 164 3.37 23.06 6.23
CA THR A 164 3.64 24.14 7.18
C THR A 164 3.94 23.55 8.56
N GLU A 165 4.74 24.24 9.38
CA GLU A 165 5.33 23.73 10.63
C GLU A 165 4.31 23.17 11.64
N ASP A 166 3.04 23.61 11.56
CA ASP A 166 1.96 23.24 12.50
C ASP A 166 0.86 22.34 11.89
N ALA A 167 1.01 21.84 10.65
CA ALA A 167 -0.05 21.08 10.00
C ALA A 167 -0.15 19.63 10.52
N GLU A 168 -1.37 19.21 10.90
CA GLU A 168 -1.63 17.81 11.23
C GLU A 168 -1.79 17.00 9.94
N VAL A 169 -1.01 15.93 9.81
CA VAL A 169 -1.06 15.04 8.65
C VAL A 169 -1.92 13.84 8.97
N ASN A 170 -2.93 13.61 8.14
CA ASN A 170 -3.82 12.47 8.26
C ASN A 170 -3.87 11.69 6.95
N LEU A 171 -4.04 10.38 7.06
CA LEU A 171 -4.51 9.54 5.98
C LEU A 171 -6.04 9.62 5.94
N LEU A 172 -6.57 10.20 4.86
CA LEU A 172 -7.98 10.14 4.54
C LEU A 172 -8.26 8.80 3.84
N LEU A 173 -9.28 8.07 4.28
CA LEU A 173 -9.83 6.90 3.61
C LEU A 173 -11.29 7.17 3.22
N VAL A 174 -11.61 6.97 1.94
CA VAL A 174 -12.97 6.95 1.37
C VAL A 174 -13.33 5.50 1.08
N PRO A 175 -14.11 4.82 1.94
CA PRO A 175 -14.32 3.37 1.86
C PRO A 175 -15.02 2.94 0.56
N LEU A 176 -14.76 1.76 -0.03
CA LEU A 176 -15.41 1.34 -1.28
C LEU A 176 -16.95 1.23 -1.18
N GLU A 177 -17.47 0.68 -0.09
CA GLU A 177 -18.91 0.53 0.14
C GLU A 177 -19.52 1.75 0.85
N GLU A 178 -20.86 1.80 0.94
CA GLU A 178 -21.66 2.79 1.68
C GLU A 178 -21.48 2.71 3.21
N GLN A 179 -20.26 2.50 3.70
CA GLN A 179 -19.94 2.85 5.07
C GLN A 179 -20.01 4.38 5.17
N GLU A 180 -20.82 4.88 6.10
CA GLU A 180 -21.09 6.31 6.23
C GLU A 180 -19.79 7.10 6.49
N GLY A 181 -19.43 7.97 5.56
CA GLY A 181 -18.39 8.98 5.72
C GLY A 181 -16.98 8.54 5.40
N THR A 182 -16.08 9.50 5.55
CA THR A 182 -14.63 9.33 5.41
C THR A 182 -14.01 8.94 6.75
N VAL A 183 -12.98 8.11 6.73
CA VAL A 183 -12.19 7.78 7.92
C VAL A 183 -10.89 8.58 7.89
N LEU A 184 -10.56 9.22 9.00
CA LEU A 184 -9.28 9.90 9.19
C LEU A 184 -8.41 9.08 10.13
N SER A 185 -7.21 8.73 9.69
CA SER A 185 -6.22 8.04 10.49
C SER A 185 -4.98 8.93 10.67
N PRO A 186 -4.57 9.26 11.91
CA PRO A 186 -3.38 10.04 12.16
C PRO A 186 -2.15 9.40 11.51
N ALA A 187 -1.39 10.19 10.74
CA ALA A 187 -0.20 9.72 10.09
C ALA A 187 1.05 10.06 10.90
N SER A 188 1.88 9.06 11.17
CA SER A 188 3.18 9.24 11.80
C SER A 188 4.27 9.34 10.76
N ARG A 189 5.11 10.38 10.87
CA ARG A 189 6.31 10.50 10.04
C ARG A 189 7.42 9.64 10.63
N ILE A 190 7.97 8.76 9.80
CA ILE A 190 9.13 7.92 10.09
C ILE A 190 10.31 8.48 9.29
N GLU A 191 11.38 8.85 10.00
CA GLU A 191 12.59 9.38 9.37
C GLU A 191 13.35 8.29 8.62
N ALA A 192 14.13 8.71 7.63
CA ALA A 192 14.96 7.80 6.85
C ALA A 192 15.99 7.09 7.74
N THR A 193 16.25 5.83 7.43
CA THR A 193 17.34 5.03 7.99
C THR A 193 18.38 4.74 6.91
N GLU A 194 19.41 3.97 7.24
CA GLU A 194 20.39 3.54 6.23
C GLU A 194 19.78 2.64 5.15
N THR A 195 18.70 1.94 5.46
CA THR A 195 18.08 0.92 4.60
C THR A 195 16.70 1.31 4.08
N GLU A 196 16.06 2.30 4.69
CA GLU A 196 14.71 2.73 4.33
C GLU A 196 14.60 4.24 4.14
N PRO A 197 13.88 4.72 3.12
CA PRO A 197 13.59 6.14 2.96
C PRO A 197 12.61 6.64 4.03
N ALA A 198 12.60 7.97 4.22
CA ALA A 198 11.60 8.62 5.06
C ALA A 198 10.19 8.42 4.46
N ARG A 199 9.21 8.22 5.32
CA ARG A 199 7.84 7.88 4.93
C ARG A 199 6.84 8.32 5.99
N PHE A 200 5.58 8.34 5.61
CA PHE A 200 4.48 8.40 6.56
C PHE A 200 3.83 7.02 6.67
N GLU A 201 3.35 6.70 7.87
CA GLU A 201 2.58 5.49 8.14
C GLU A 201 1.27 5.85 8.84
N ALA A 202 0.17 5.24 8.41
CA ALA A 202 -1.13 5.35 9.08
C ALA A 202 -1.88 4.00 9.03
N PRO A 203 -2.70 3.68 10.04
CA PRO A 203 -3.63 2.55 9.94
C PRO A 203 -4.55 2.67 8.73
N LEU A 204 -4.80 1.56 8.05
CA LEU A 204 -5.79 1.48 6.96
C LEU A 204 -6.98 0.66 7.42
N MET A 205 -8.09 1.33 7.74
CA MET A 205 -9.23 0.74 8.45
C MET A 205 -10.27 0.06 7.54
N GLY A 206 -10.00 -0.05 6.24
CA GLY A 206 -10.91 -0.65 5.26
C GLY A 206 -10.40 -0.51 3.83
N SER A 207 -11.15 -1.07 2.87
CA SER A 207 -10.89 -0.91 1.44
C SER A 207 -11.41 0.43 0.95
N GLY A 208 -10.75 1.05 -0.01
CA GLY A 208 -11.13 2.37 -0.50
C GLY A 208 -10.01 3.13 -1.16
N LEU A 209 -10.34 4.36 -1.57
CA LEU A 209 -9.34 5.37 -1.91
C LEU A 209 -8.74 5.91 -0.62
N PHE A 210 -7.42 5.97 -0.53
CA PHE A 210 -6.72 6.72 0.50
C PHE A 210 -5.76 7.75 -0.09
N ALA A 211 -5.59 8.86 0.62
CA ALA A 211 -4.67 9.94 0.28
C ALA A 211 -4.21 10.66 1.55
N MET A 212 -3.03 11.29 1.50
CA MET A 212 -2.54 12.13 2.59
C MET A 212 -3.15 13.52 2.49
N ILE A 213 -3.61 14.05 3.62
CA ILE A 213 -4.18 15.39 3.73
C ILE A 213 -3.53 16.17 4.88
N ALA A 214 -3.56 17.50 4.79
CA ALA A 214 -3.27 18.41 5.91
C ALA A 214 -4.58 18.99 6.49
N GLN A 215 -4.60 19.15 7.81
CA GLN A 215 -5.64 19.86 8.58
C GLN A 215 -5.04 20.92 9.50
#